data_AF-A0A928XSD3-F1
#
_entry.id   AF-A0A928XSD3-F1
#
_cell.length_a   1.000
_cell.length_b   1.000
_cell.length_c   1.000
_cell.angle_alpha   90.00
_cell.angle_beta   90.00
_cell.angle_gamma   90.00
#
_symmetry.space_group_name_H-M   'P 1'
#
loop_
_entity.id
_entity.type
_entity.pdbx_description
1 polymer ?
#
loop_
_entity_poly.entity_id
_entity_poly.type
_entity_poly.pdbx_seq_one_letter_code
_entity_poly.pdbx_strand_id
1 'polypeptide(L)'
;MGLGFRTLFLSLGVTLSMACSAANERALGNESGGSAGMAGMGAGGSSASGGSGGVTIQGGSGGAAGAPAECRNVDILFVIDRSGSMADNQISLINSFPGFIGAIQQKLQFADSYHVGVVSSDDNFENAPGCQKIGDLVTQTGGPLSSQAMCGPFASGKRYLDEKEPNIAGKFACVAQVGSGGNDDERVARAMLNAVKTENNAPGACNAGFARLDSLLIVVLITDEDDAPDECGTPDPFSPCGCKTCGSGGDPDAWYQELLSYKGGIKENIVVLSLIGLKANNACGAVPASKLIGFTNKFGANAYKGDVCAASYDGFFAETLPVIDQACEKYVPPPVK
;
A
#
# COMPACT_ATOMS: atom_id res chain seq x y z
N MET A 1 -48.33 -58.55 -12.43
CA MET A 1 -48.79 -58.16 -11.07
C MET A 1 -47.81 -57.14 -10.53
N GLY A 2 -48.16 -55.86 -10.61
CA GLY A 2 -47.29 -54.75 -10.19
C GLY A 2 -47.38 -54.53 -8.69
N LEU A 3 -46.23 -54.53 -8.01
CA LEU A 3 -46.11 -54.12 -6.61
C LEU A 3 -45.84 -52.60 -6.57
N GLY A 4 -46.76 -51.87 -5.95
CA GLY A 4 -46.60 -50.44 -5.65
C GLY A 4 -45.74 -50.23 -4.40
N PHE A 5 -44.66 -49.47 -4.53
CA PHE A 5 -43.89 -48.94 -3.42
C PHE A 5 -44.42 -47.54 -3.07
N ARG A 6 -44.87 -47.35 -1.84
CA ARG A 6 -45.30 -46.06 -1.29
C ARG A 6 -44.07 -45.28 -0.82
N THR A 7 -43.83 -44.11 -1.42
CA THR A 7 -42.84 -43.13 -0.99
C THR A 7 -43.39 -42.30 0.18
N LEU A 8 -42.66 -42.30 1.30
CA LEU A 8 -42.94 -41.48 2.48
C LEU A 8 -42.18 -40.15 2.33
N PHE A 9 -42.89 -39.04 2.13
CA PHE A 9 -42.31 -37.70 2.15
C PHE A 9 -42.28 -37.17 3.59
N LEU A 10 -41.08 -36.92 4.11
CA LEU A 10 -40.86 -36.23 5.39
C LEU A 10 -40.57 -34.75 5.08
N SER A 11 -41.51 -33.87 5.38
CA SER A 11 -41.34 -32.42 5.28
C SER A 11 -40.70 -31.89 6.57
N LEU A 12 -39.47 -31.40 6.51
CA LEU A 12 -38.90 -30.54 7.55
C LEU A 12 -38.89 -29.11 7.01
N GLY A 13 -39.76 -28.27 7.56
CA GLY A 13 -39.83 -26.84 7.28
C GLY A 13 -38.65 -26.13 7.93
N VAL A 14 -37.88 -25.40 7.12
CA VAL A 14 -36.92 -24.40 7.60
C VAL A 14 -37.63 -23.06 7.56
N THR A 15 -37.82 -22.46 8.73
CA THR A 15 -38.37 -21.11 8.89
C THR A 15 -37.29 -20.07 8.63
N LEU A 16 -37.46 -19.33 7.54
CA LEU A 16 -36.68 -18.15 7.16
C LEU A 16 -37.19 -16.94 7.97
N SER A 17 -36.38 -16.42 8.90
CA SER A 17 -36.67 -15.12 9.54
C SER A 17 -36.08 -14.00 8.70
N MET A 18 -36.98 -13.24 8.08
CA MET A 18 -36.75 -11.95 7.44
C MET A 18 -36.93 -10.87 8.52
N ALA A 19 -35.92 -10.05 8.77
CA ALA A 19 -36.08 -8.80 9.52
C ALA A 19 -35.76 -7.63 8.59
N CYS A 20 -36.68 -6.66 8.58
CA CYS A 20 -36.75 -5.54 7.64
C CYS A 20 -36.46 -4.22 8.37
N SER A 21 -35.72 -3.34 7.67
CA SER A 21 -35.75 -1.86 7.67
C SER A 21 -35.46 -1.04 8.95
N ALA A 22 -34.54 -0.09 8.79
CA ALA A 22 -34.91 1.33 8.76
C ALA A 22 -33.84 2.18 8.04
N ALA A 23 -34.22 2.77 6.91
CA ALA A 23 -33.50 3.84 6.23
C ALA A 23 -33.71 5.16 6.98
N ASN A 24 -32.71 6.05 7.00
CA ASN A 24 -32.90 7.43 7.43
C ASN A 24 -32.57 8.36 6.26
N GLU A 25 -33.61 9.00 5.73
CA GLU A 25 -33.52 10.06 4.73
C GLU A 25 -33.29 11.44 5.37
N ARG A 26 -32.77 12.32 4.52
CA ARG A 26 -32.35 13.70 4.75
C ARG A 26 -33.51 14.64 5.15
N ALA A 27 -33.18 15.68 5.90
CA ALA A 27 -33.96 16.92 5.95
C ALA A 27 -33.05 18.13 5.69
N LEU A 28 -33.38 18.88 4.63
CA LEU A 28 -32.83 20.17 4.27
C LEU A 28 -33.52 21.27 5.09
N GLY A 29 -32.75 22.14 5.72
CA GLY A 29 -33.22 23.37 6.36
C GLY A 29 -32.56 24.58 5.70
N ASN A 30 -33.33 25.32 4.91
CA ASN A 30 -33.00 26.61 4.31
C ASN A 30 -33.54 27.70 5.21
N GLU A 31 -32.70 28.61 5.70
CA GLU A 31 -33.14 29.93 6.17
C GLU A 31 -32.29 31.01 5.53
N SER A 32 -32.99 32.06 5.15
CA SER A 32 -32.56 33.16 4.30
C SER A 32 -32.82 34.47 5.03
N GLY A 33 -31.98 35.47 4.78
CA GLY A 33 -32.35 36.88 4.92
C GLY A 33 -31.44 37.72 5.83
N GLY A 34 -30.94 38.83 5.27
CA GLY A 34 -30.74 40.05 6.06
C GLY A 34 -29.45 40.83 5.82
N SER A 35 -29.50 41.76 4.86
CA SER A 35 -28.48 42.74 4.48
C SER A 35 -28.27 43.89 5.49
N ALA A 36 -27.03 44.37 5.63
CA ALA A 36 -26.58 45.78 5.74
C ALA A 36 -25.04 45.74 5.84
N GLY A 37 -24.20 46.38 5.02
CA GLY A 37 -24.23 47.76 4.53
C GLY A 37 -23.23 48.59 5.34
N MET A 38 -22.05 48.90 4.79
CA MET A 38 -21.40 50.23 4.83
C MET A 38 -20.00 50.24 4.19
N ALA A 39 -19.79 51.21 3.32
CA ALA A 39 -18.53 51.58 2.67
C ALA A 39 -17.61 52.40 3.58
N GLY A 40 -16.33 52.55 3.22
CA GLY A 40 -15.48 53.61 3.80
C GLY A 40 -13.97 53.48 3.58
N MET A 41 -13.51 54.05 2.46
CA MET A 41 -12.23 54.73 2.14
C MET A 41 -11.03 54.69 3.12
N GLY A 42 -9.83 54.61 2.55
CA GLY A 42 -8.62 55.19 3.17
C GLY A 42 -7.31 54.89 2.47
N ALA A 43 -6.90 55.72 1.52
CA ALA A 43 -5.56 55.74 0.92
C ALA A 43 -4.52 56.34 1.87
N GLY A 44 -3.26 55.94 1.70
CA GLY A 44 -2.12 56.59 2.36
C GLY A 44 -0.79 55.97 1.93
N GLY A 45 -0.21 56.51 0.86
CA GLY A 45 1.19 56.23 0.49
C GLY A 45 2.16 57.10 1.27
N SER A 46 3.43 56.68 1.32
CA SER A 46 4.59 57.52 0.98
C SER A 46 5.87 56.70 1.01
N SER A 47 6.67 56.93 -0.01
CA SER A 47 8.02 56.44 -0.25
C SER A 47 9.06 57.15 0.61
N ALA A 48 10.20 56.51 0.84
CA ALA A 48 11.50 57.20 0.91
C ALA A 48 12.63 56.24 0.54
N SER A 49 13.61 56.79 -0.17
CA SER A 49 14.64 56.18 -1.00
C SER A 49 16.04 56.24 -0.39
N GLY A 50 16.90 55.31 -0.79
CA GLY A 50 18.27 55.63 -1.21
C GLY A 50 19.42 55.21 -0.28
N GLY A 51 20.36 54.43 -0.82
CA GLY A 51 21.65 54.15 -0.20
C GLY A 51 22.45 53.07 -0.93
N SER A 52 23.19 53.48 -1.96
CA SER A 52 24.06 52.65 -2.79
C SER A 52 25.30 52.16 -2.03
N GLY A 53 25.73 50.93 -2.27
CA GLY A 53 26.96 50.35 -1.70
C GLY A 53 27.29 49.03 -2.39
N GLY A 54 27.95 49.11 -3.55
CA GLY A 54 28.38 47.93 -4.30
C GLY A 54 29.50 47.18 -3.59
N VAL A 55 29.38 45.86 -3.55
CA VAL A 55 30.49 44.91 -3.34
C VAL A 55 30.33 43.78 -4.34
N THR A 56 31.16 43.80 -5.37
CA THR A 56 31.39 42.69 -6.30
C THR A 56 32.33 41.69 -5.64
N ILE A 57 31.89 40.45 -5.45
CA ILE A 57 32.79 39.31 -5.24
C ILE A 57 32.69 38.40 -6.45
N GLN A 58 33.78 38.37 -7.21
CA GLN A 58 33.99 37.55 -8.39
C GLN A 58 34.69 36.25 -7.99
N GLY A 59 34.18 35.13 -8.49
CA GLY A 59 34.97 33.99 -8.95
C GLY A 59 35.69 33.14 -7.90
N GLY A 60 34.99 32.13 -7.40
CA GLY A 60 35.60 30.92 -6.84
C GLY A 60 34.99 29.69 -7.51
N SER A 61 35.63 29.21 -8.57
CA SER A 61 35.38 27.88 -9.14
C SER A 61 35.81 26.83 -8.09
N GLY A 62 34.86 26.40 -7.27
CA GLY A 62 34.98 25.23 -6.41
C GLY A 62 34.18 24.12 -7.06
N GLY A 63 34.88 23.05 -7.45
CA GLY A 63 34.28 21.94 -8.19
C GLY A 63 33.00 21.42 -7.56
N ALA A 64 32.07 21.03 -8.42
CA ALA A 64 30.91 20.24 -8.04
C ALA A 64 31.39 18.99 -7.29
N ALA A 65 31.42 19.07 -5.95
CA ALA A 65 31.15 17.91 -5.15
C ALA A 65 29.77 17.46 -5.61
N GLY A 66 29.74 16.35 -6.37
CA GLY A 66 28.50 15.85 -6.97
C GLY A 66 27.43 15.86 -5.91
N ALA A 67 26.30 16.52 -6.22
CA ALA A 67 25.12 16.41 -5.39
C ALA A 67 24.91 14.92 -5.09
N PRO A 68 24.53 14.54 -3.85
CA PRO A 68 24.18 13.17 -3.55
C PRO A 68 23.24 12.69 -4.66
N ALA A 69 23.51 11.50 -5.19
CA ALA A 69 22.68 10.92 -6.23
C ALA A 69 21.30 10.71 -5.64
N GLU A 70 20.43 11.71 -5.77
CA GLU A 70 19.02 11.59 -5.43
C GLU A 70 18.49 10.33 -6.12
N CYS A 71 17.63 9.59 -5.43
CA CYS A 71 17.02 8.36 -5.92
C CYS A 71 16.37 8.58 -7.30
N ARG A 72 17.10 8.29 -8.39
CA ARG A 72 16.62 8.55 -9.75
C ARG A 72 15.43 7.68 -10.13
N ASN A 73 15.36 6.48 -9.56
CA ASN A 73 14.28 5.53 -9.76
C ASN A 73 13.66 5.17 -8.41
N VAL A 74 12.35 5.07 -8.35
CA VAL A 74 11.62 4.68 -7.13
C VAL A 74 10.61 3.59 -7.43
N ASP A 75 10.59 2.52 -6.64
CA ASP A 75 9.56 1.48 -6.72
C ASP A 75 8.77 1.46 -5.42
N ILE A 76 7.45 1.64 -5.49
CA ILE A 76 6.55 1.65 -4.35
C ILE A 76 5.69 0.39 -4.40
N LEU A 77 5.86 -0.49 -3.44
CA LEU A 77 5.09 -1.72 -3.31
C LEU A 77 4.10 -1.59 -2.15
N PHE A 78 2.81 -1.69 -2.45
CA PHE A 78 1.77 -1.86 -1.44
C PHE A 78 1.46 -3.35 -1.26
N VAL A 79 1.56 -3.82 -0.03
CA VAL A 79 1.22 -5.18 0.37
C VAL A 79 -0.02 -5.09 1.23
N ILE A 80 -1.14 -5.54 0.68
CA ILE A 80 -2.47 -5.31 1.25
C ILE A 80 -3.05 -6.61 1.76
N ASP A 81 -3.31 -6.64 3.05
CA ASP A 81 -4.09 -7.68 3.70
C ASP A 81 -5.52 -7.74 3.14
N ARG A 82 -5.95 -8.97 2.84
CA ARG A 82 -7.19 -9.32 2.16
C ARG A 82 -8.19 -10.05 3.08
N SER A 83 -7.92 -10.17 4.38
CA SER A 83 -8.83 -10.76 5.35
C SER A 83 -10.16 -10.01 5.42
N GLY A 84 -11.13 -10.65 6.10
CA GLY A 84 -12.50 -10.14 6.21
C GLY A 84 -12.64 -8.76 6.88
N SER A 85 -11.76 -8.45 7.83
CA SER A 85 -11.76 -7.20 8.61
C SER A 85 -11.21 -6.01 7.82
N MET A 86 -10.40 -6.25 6.79
CA MET A 86 -9.62 -5.20 6.12
C MET A 86 -10.38 -4.28 5.17
N ALA A 87 -11.68 -4.51 4.96
CA ALA A 87 -12.45 -3.76 3.97
C ALA A 87 -12.41 -2.23 4.20
N ASP A 88 -12.65 -1.78 5.43
CA ASP A 88 -12.64 -0.34 5.76
C ASP A 88 -11.24 0.26 5.73
N ASN A 89 -10.21 -0.54 6.06
CA ASN A 89 -8.81 -0.16 5.98
C ASN A 89 -8.35 0.01 4.53
N GLN A 90 -8.80 -0.84 3.60
CA GLN A 90 -8.57 -0.68 2.16
C GLN A 90 -9.19 0.62 1.64
N ILE A 91 -10.42 0.95 2.06
CA ILE A 91 -11.06 2.22 1.68
C ILE A 91 -10.29 3.43 2.24
N SER A 92 -9.82 3.36 3.49
CA SER A 92 -9.00 4.43 4.10
C SER A 92 -7.68 4.63 3.36
N LEU A 93 -7.03 3.55 2.93
CA LEU A 93 -5.85 3.58 2.07
C LEU A 93 -6.14 4.24 0.73
N ILE A 94 -7.19 3.83 0.04
CA ILE A 94 -7.59 4.37 -1.27
C ILE A 94 -7.87 5.87 -1.18
N ASN A 95 -8.55 6.32 -0.12
CA ASN A 95 -8.89 7.72 0.07
C ASN A 95 -7.66 8.59 0.37
N SER A 96 -6.64 8.03 1.03
CA SER A 96 -5.42 8.76 1.41
C SER A 96 -4.35 8.75 0.31
N PHE A 97 -4.41 7.78 -0.62
CA PHE A 97 -3.42 7.62 -1.68
C PHE A 97 -3.25 8.85 -2.60
N PRO A 98 -4.30 9.58 -3.04
CA PRO A 98 -4.13 10.75 -3.91
C PRO A 98 -3.21 11.82 -3.30
N GLY A 99 -3.33 12.07 -1.99
CA GLY A 99 -2.46 13.02 -1.29
C GLY A 99 -1.01 12.52 -1.24
N PHE A 100 -0.82 11.25 -0.91
CA PHE A 100 0.49 10.60 -0.88
C PHE A 100 1.19 10.65 -2.24
N ILE A 101 0.56 10.12 -3.30
CA ILE A 101 1.18 10.05 -4.62
C ILE A 101 1.43 11.44 -5.21
N GLY A 102 0.55 12.41 -4.94
CA GLY A 102 0.76 13.80 -5.35
C GLY A 102 2.00 14.41 -4.69
N ALA A 103 2.21 14.17 -3.40
CA ALA A 103 3.39 14.63 -2.69
C ALA A 103 4.67 13.93 -3.18
N ILE A 104 4.59 12.62 -3.43
CA ILE A 104 5.69 11.86 -4.03
C ILE A 104 6.05 12.41 -5.41
N GLN A 105 5.07 12.62 -6.30
CA GLN A 105 5.31 13.21 -7.63
C GLN A 105 5.92 14.61 -7.56
N GLN A 106 5.59 15.41 -6.55
CA GLN A 106 6.23 16.72 -6.32
C GLN A 106 7.69 16.60 -5.89
N LYS A 107 8.01 15.63 -5.03
CA LYS A 107 9.37 15.37 -4.54
C LYS A 107 10.26 14.69 -5.59
N LEU A 108 9.64 13.82 -6.37
CA LEU A 108 10.25 13.08 -7.45
C LEU A 108 10.23 13.84 -8.79
N GLN A 109 10.03 15.18 -8.80
CA GLN A 109 10.21 15.98 -10.02
C GLN A 109 11.63 15.82 -10.62
N PHE A 110 12.59 15.37 -9.81
CA PHE A 110 13.95 15.06 -10.23
C PHE A 110 14.21 13.56 -10.46
N ALA A 111 13.28 12.68 -10.07
CA ALA A 111 13.38 11.26 -10.39
C ALA A 111 13.01 11.04 -11.86
N ASP A 112 13.72 10.15 -12.52
CA ASP A 112 13.45 9.82 -13.92
C ASP A 112 12.22 8.93 -14.08
N SER A 113 11.94 8.08 -13.09
CA SER A 113 10.86 7.09 -13.18
C SER A 113 10.42 6.57 -11.82
N TYR A 114 9.12 6.32 -11.67
CA TYR A 114 8.59 5.60 -10.53
C TYR A 114 7.65 4.47 -10.93
N HIS A 115 7.61 3.41 -10.14
CA HIS A 115 6.63 2.33 -10.28
C HIS A 115 5.77 2.24 -9.02
N VAL A 116 4.48 1.94 -9.17
CA VAL A 116 3.57 1.62 -8.08
C VAL A 116 2.93 0.26 -8.33
N GLY A 117 3.26 -0.70 -7.47
CA GLY A 117 2.76 -2.07 -7.50
C GLY A 117 1.89 -2.38 -6.29
N VAL A 118 0.92 -3.27 -6.47
CA VAL A 118 0.06 -3.78 -5.40
C VAL A 118 0.08 -5.30 -5.42
N VAL A 119 0.23 -5.92 -4.26
CA VAL A 119 0.06 -7.36 -4.03
C VAL A 119 -0.87 -7.60 -2.84
N SER A 120 -1.56 -8.74 -2.82
CA SER A 120 -2.35 -9.18 -1.67
C SER A 120 -1.55 -10.08 -0.73
N SER A 121 -1.97 -10.18 0.54
CA SER A 121 -1.42 -11.16 1.51
C SER A 121 -1.70 -12.63 1.15
N ASP A 122 -2.53 -12.88 0.12
CA ASP A 122 -2.94 -14.21 -0.34
C ASP A 122 -2.62 -14.51 -1.82
N ASP A 123 -2.79 -15.78 -2.20
CA ASP A 123 -3.03 -16.18 -3.59
C ASP A 123 -4.31 -15.47 -4.09
N ASN A 124 -4.19 -14.65 -5.12
CA ASN A 124 -5.30 -13.92 -5.72
C ASN A 124 -5.85 -14.67 -6.94
N PHE A 125 -6.72 -15.64 -6.71
CA PHE A 125 -7.33 -16.46 -7.76
C PHE A 125 -8.15 -15.65 -8.79
N GLU A 126 -8.58 -14.45 -8.43
CA GLU A 126 -9.34 -13.57 -9.32
C GLU A 126 -8.45 -12.65 -10.16
N ASN A 127 -7.13 -12.70 -9.97
CA ASN A 127 -6.19 -11.99 -10.82
C ASN A 127 -6.09 -12.62 -12.22
N ALA A 128 -5.36 -11.96 -13.11
CA ALA A 128 -5.12 -12.44 -14.47
C ALA A 128 -4.59 -13.89 -14.47
N PRO A 129 -5.14 -14.79 -15.33
CA PRO A 129 -4.71 -16.19 -15.40
C PRO A 129 -3.20 -16.33 -15.57
N GLY A 130 -2.59 -17.22 -14.77
CA GLY A 130 -1.14 -17.42 -14.72
C GLY A 130 -0.38 -16.49 -13.77
N CYS A 131 -1.05 -15.49 -13.19
CA CYS A 131 -0.49 -14.56 -12.20
C CYS A 131 -1.39 -14.44 -10.97
N GLN A 132 -1.66 -15.58 -10.32
CA GLN A 132 -2.62 -15.72 -9.22
C GLN A 132 -1.94 -16.10 -7.90
N LYS A 133 -0.60 -16.13 -7.86
CA LYS A 133 0.16 -16.53 -6.68
C LYS A 133 0.46 -15.36 -5.77
N ILE A 134 0.61 -15.65 -4.49
CA ILE A 134 1.01 -14.68 -3.48
C ILE A 134 2.29 -13.95 -3.90
N GLY A 135 2.22 -12.63 -3.96
CA GLY A 135 3.27 -11.74 -4.47
C GLY A 135 3.19 -11.42 -5.96
N ASP A 136 2.26 -11.98 -6.74
CA ASP A 136 2.01 -11.53 -8.11
C ASP A 136 1.27 -10.19 -8.10
N LEU A 137 1.75 -9.23 -8.90
CA LEU A 137 1.14 -7.90 -9.00
C LEU A 137 -0.33 -7.99 -9.43
N VAL A 138 -1.18 -7.24 -8.74
CA VAL A 138 -2.63 -7.20 -8.98
C VAL A 138 -2.93 -6.37 -10.23
N THR A 139 -3.65 -6.98 -11.17
CA THR A 139 -4.18 -6.30 -12.37
C THR A 139 -5.68 -6.48 -12.55
N GLN A 140 -6.25 -7.39 -11.75
CA GLN A 140 -7.66 -7.70 -11.70
C GLN A 140 -8.00 -8.09 -10.27
N THR A 141 -9.17 -7.66 -9.82
CA THR A 141 -9.69 -7.94 -8.50
C THR A 141 -11.02 -8.67 -8.64
N GLY A 142 -11.37 -9.44 -7.62
CA GLY A 142 -12.65 -10.09 -7.53
C GLY A 142 -12.98 -10.50 -6.10
N GLY A 143 -14.19 -11.00 -5.88
CA GLY A 143 -14.67 -11.45 -4.57
C GLY A 143 -15.30 -10.34 -3.72
N PRO A 144 -15.74 -10.68 -2.50
CA PRO A 144 -16.45 -9.77 -1.61
C PRO A 144 -15.68 -8.47 -1.36
N LEU A 145 -16.40 -7.34 -1.44
CA LEU A 145 -15.91 -5.99 -1.16
C LEU A 145 -14.66 -5.55 -1.95
N SER A 146 -14.30 -6.28 -3.01
CA SER A 146 -13.28 -5.87 -3.98
C SER A 146 -13.84 -4.84 -4.97
N SER A 147 -12.97 -4.26 -5.81
CA SER A 147 -13.42 -3.43 -6.93
C SER A 147 -14.12 -4.23 -8.05
N GLN A 148 -14.10 -5.58 -8.01
CA GLN A 148 -14.76 -6.47 -8.98
C GLN A 148 -14.44 -6.11 -10.44
N ALA A 149 -13.17 -5.78 -10.73
CA ALA A 149 -12.80 -5.13 -11.98
C ALA A 149 -11.50 -5.65 -12.58
N MET A 150 -11.43 -5.60 -13.90
CA MET A 150 -10.16 -5.57 -14.62
C MET A 150 -9.57 -4.16 -14.50
N CYS A 151 -8.53 -4.02 -13.68
CA CYS A 151 -7.88 -2.73 -13.42
C CYS A 151 -6.88 -2.37 -14.52
N GLY A 152 -6.33 -3.37 -15.21
CA GLY A 152 -5.54 -3.19 -16.42
C GLY A 152 -6.38 -2.98 -17.70
N PRO A 153 -5.75 -2.72 -18.85
CA PRO A 153 -4.32 -2.39 -18.98
C PRO A 153 -4.01 -1.03 -18.33
N PHE A 154 -2.78 -0.89 -17.85
CA PHE A 154 -2.19 0.39 -17.47
C PHE A 154 -1.50 1.03 -18.67
N ALA A 155 -1.25 2.34 -18.63
CA ALA A 155 -0.71 3.10 -19.76
C ALA A 155 0.59 2.52 -20.34
N SER A 156 1.46 1.95 -19.50
CA SER A 156 2.73 1.35 -19.89
C SER A 156 2.62 -0.06 -20.46
N GLY A 157 1.44 -0.69 -20.35
CA GLY A 157 1.23 -2.11 -20.66
C GLY A 157 1.88 -3.06 -19.64
N LYS A 158 2.44 -2.55 -18.54
CA LYS A 158 2.99 -3.35 -17.43
C LYS A 158 1.91 -3.71 -16.42
N ARG A 159 2.30 -4.51 -15.41
CA ARG A 159 1.45 -4.94 -14.29
C ARG A 159 1.55 -4.02 -13.07
N TYR A 160 2.20 -2.86 -13.22
CA TYR A 160 2.32 -1.79 -12.26
C TYR A 160 1.99 -0.45 -12.92
N LEU A 161 1.64 0.55 -12.10
CA LEU A 161 1.44 1.93 -12.53
C LEU A 161 2.81 2.62 -12.62
N ASP A 162 2.96 3.56 -13.54
CA ASP A 162 4.18 4.36 -13.69
C ASP A 162 3.86 5.84 -13.97
N GLU A 163 4.89 6.64 -14.23
CA GLU A 163 4.75 8.06 -14.54
C GLU A 163 3.91 8.39 -15.79
N LYS A 164 3.58 7.38 -16.62
CA LYS A 164 2.79 7.56 -17.84
C LYS A 164 1.30 7.36 -17.63
N GLU A 165 0.88 6.89 -16.45
CA GLU A 165 -0.53 6.65 -16.14
C GLU A 165 -1.26 7.97 -15.82
N PRO A 166 -2.15 8.47 -16.71
CA PRO A 166 -2.83 9.74 -16.48
C PRO A 166 -3.82 9.70 -15.31
N ASN A 167 -4.36 8.52 -14.98
CA ASN A 167 -5.30 8.34 -13.87
C ASN A 167 -4.72 7.39 -12.80
N ILE A 168 -3.56 7.73 -12.26
CA ILE A 168 -2.89 6.90 -11.25
C ILE A 168 -3.77 6.65 -10.02
N ALA A 169 -4.50 7.67 -9.56
CA ALA A 169 -5.37 7.55 -8.38
C ALA A 169 -6.53 6.57 -8.63
N GLY A 170 -7.22 6.67 -9.76
CA GLY A 170 -8.33 5.77 -10.09
C GLY A 170 -7.86 4.34 -10.37
N LYS A 171 -6.71 4.16 -11.02
CA LYS A 171 -6.13 2.84 -11.25
C LYS A 171 -5.63 2.20 -9.95
N PHE A 172 -4.98 2.98 -9.08
CA PHE A 172 -4.61 2.52 -7.74
C PHE A 172 -5.83 2.12 -6.94
N ALA A 173 -6.88 2.95 -6.91
CA ALA A 173 -8.13 2.62 -6.21
C ALA A 173 -8.68 1.27 -6.66
N CYS A 174 -8.63 0.96 -7.95
CA CYS A 174 -9.03 -0.33 -8.48
C CYS A 174 -8.17 -1.48 -7.94
N VAL A 175 -6.84 -1.41 -8.06
CA VAL A 175 -5.97 -2.52 -7.63
C VAL A 175 -5.80 -2.65 -6.12
N ALA A 176 -5.98 -1.56 -5.37
CA ALA A 176 -5.83 -1.51 -3.92
C ALA A 176 -7.08 -2.01 -3.19
N GLN A 177 -8.26 -1.95 -3.81
CA GLN A 177 -9.46 -2.61 -3.32
C GLN A 177 -9.43 -4.09 -3.68
N VAL A 178 -8.45 -4.80 -3.11
CA VAL A 178 -8.20 -6.21 -3.42
C VAL A 178 -9.44 -7.03 -3.08
N GLY A 179 -10.11 -6.75 -1.95
CA GLY A 179 -11.28 -7.46 -1.46
C GLY A 179 -11.04 -8.01 -0.05
N SER A 180 -12.08 -8.59 0.55
CA SER A 180 -12.08 -9.07 1.95
C SER A 180 -12.43 -10.56 2.07
N GLY A 181 -12.10 -11.33 1.03
CA GLY A 181 -12.37 -12.77 0.94
C GLY A 181 -11.11 -13.62 1.07
N GLY A 182 -10.03 -13.03 1.61
CA GLY A 182 -8.77 -13.70 1.89
C GLY A 182 -8.86 -14.67 3.07
N ASN A 183 -7.71 -15.24 3.42
CA ASN A 183 -7.53 -16.14 4.54
C ASN A 183 -7.24 -15.34 5.82
N ASP A 184 -7.63 -15.87 6.99
CA ASP A 184 -7.25 -15.31 8.31
C ASP A 184 -5.79 -15.67 8.67
N ASP A 185 -5.13 -16.50 7.86
CA ASP A 185 -3.70 -16.81 7.93
C ASP A 185 -2.91 -15.73 7.18
N GLU A 186 -2.61 -14.62 7.86
CA GLU A 186 -1.95 -13.48 7.23
C GLU A 186 -0.50 -13.77 6.83
N ARG A 187 -0.18 -13.54 5.56
CA ARG A 187 1.14 -13.84 4.96
C ARG A 187 1.78 -12.63 4.31
N VAL A 188 1.64 -11.48 4.97
CA VAL A 188 2.10 -10.16 4.52
C VAL A 188 3.60 -10.17 4.17
N ALA A 189 4.44 -10.78 5.01
CA ALA A 189 5.88 -10.83 4.74
C ALA A 189 6.20 -11.67 3.48
N ARG A 190 5.48 -12.77 3.25
CA ARG A 190 5.69 -13.60 2.07
C ARG A 190 5.19 -12.94 0.79
N ALA A 191 4.06 -12.25 0.85
CA ALA A 191 3.58 -11.43 -0.28
C ALA A 191 4.61 -10.38 -0.68
N MET A 192 5.14 -9.63 0.29
CA MET A 192 6.22 -8.66 0.07
C MET A 192 7.45 -9.30 -0.60
N LEU A 193 7.97 -10.38 -0.02
CA LEU A 193 9.22 -11.01 -0.45
C LEU A 193 9.08 -11.61 -1.85
N ASN A 194 7.98 -12.31 -2.13
CA ASN A 194 7.72 -12.84 -3.48
C ASN A 194 7.54 -11.73 -4.51
N ALA A 195 6.96 -10.59 -4.14
CA ALA A 195 6.74 -9.49 -5.06
C ALA A 195 8.03 -8.92 -5.64
N VAL A 196 9.09 -8.86 -4.82
CA VAL A 196 10.39 -8.28 -5.20
C VAL A 196 11.44 -9.32 -5.56
N LYS A 197 11.11 -10.61 -5.40
CA LYS A 197 11.99 -11.72 -5.74
C LYS A 197 12.38 -11.67 -7.22
N THR A 198 13.67 -11.94 -7.50
CA THR A 198 14.28 -11.81 -8.83
C THR A 198 13.51 -12.58 -9.90
N GLU A 199 13.09 -13.82 -9.63
CA GLU A 199 12.39 -14.67 -10.59
C GLU A 199 11.02 -14.12 -10.98
N ASN A 200 10.29 -13.53 -10.02
CA ASN A 200 8.98 -12.92 -10.27
C ASN A 200 9.10 -11.62 -11.08
N ASN A 201 10.27 -10.97 -11.05
CA ASN A 201 10.56 -9.72 -11.76
C ASN A 201 11.29 -9.93 -13.11
N ALA A 202 11.62 -11.17 -13.47
CA ALA A 202 12.28 -11.51 -14.72
C ALA A 202 11.36 -11.24 -15.94
N PRO A 203 11.93 -11.05 -17.15
CA PRO A 203 11.14 -10.89 -18.37
C PRO A 203 10.12 -12.03 -18.56
N GLY A 204 8.85 -11.67 -18.75
CA GLY A 204 7.75 -12.61 -18.94
C GLY A 204 7.10 -13.12 -17.64
N ALA A 205 7.68 -12.82 -16.47
CA ALA A 205 7.07 -13.14 -15.18
C ALA A 205 6.01 -12.10 -14.77
N CYS A 206 5.24 -12.42 -13.73
CA CYS A 206 4.08 -11.63 -13.30
C CYS A 206 4.41 -10.24 -12.75
N ASN A 207 5.67 -10.00 -12.37
CA ASN A 207 6.13 -8.69 -11.90
C ASN A 207 7.23 -8.13 -12.80
N ALA A 208 7.31 -8.59 -14.06
CA ALA A 208 8.39 -8.27 -14.98
C ALA A 208 8.74 -6.77 -15.01
N GLY A 209 9.95 -6.45 -14.54
CA GLY A 209 10.48 -5.08 -14.52
C GLY A 209 9.91 -4.15 -13.44
N PHE A 210 9.27 -4.67 -12.39
CA PHE A 210 8.79 -3.87 -11.27
C PHE A 210 9.93 -3.52 -10.30
N ALA A 211 10.45 -4.50 -9.56
CA ALA A 211 11.48 -4.31 -8.54
C ALA A 211 12.88 -4.18 -9.17
N ARG A 212 13.26 -2.94 -9.45
CA ARG A 212 14.54 -2.61 -10.08
C ARG A 212 15.66 -2.65 -9.05
N LEU A 213 16.86 -3.08 -9.43
CA LEU A 213 18.00 -3.06 -8.51
C LEU A 213 18.44 -1.62 -8.21
N ASP A 214 18.39 -0.75 -9.22
CA ASP A 214 18.81 0.66 -9.22
C ASP A 214 17.70 1.65 -8.83
N SER A 215 16.71 1.20 -8.06
CA SER A 215 15.68 2.05 -7.45
C SER A 215 15.81 2.16 -5.94
N LEU A 216 15.22 3.20 -5.35
CA LEU A 216 14.80 3.15 -3.96
C LEU A 216 13.52 2.30 -3.87
N LEU A 217 13.53 1.23 -3.08
CA LEU A 217 12.33 0.42 -2.84
C LEU A 217 11.61 0.94 -1.60
N ILE A 218 10.36 1.35 -1.75
CA ILE A 218 9.46 1.75 -0.67
C ILE A 218 8.40 0.66 -0.53
N VAL A 219 8.39 -0.05 0.59
CA VAL A 219 7.38 -1.05 0.91
C VAL A 219 6.36 -0.44 1.87
N VAL A 220 5.09 -0.48 1.51
CA VAL A 220 3.96 -0.10 2.36
C VAL A 220 3.21 -1.36 2.74
N LEU A 221 3.32 -1.78 4.01
CA LEU A 221 2.57 -2.90 4.56
C LEU A 221 1.28 -2.37 5.19
N ILE A 222 0.15 -3.04 4.92
CA ILE A 222 -1.11 -2.75 5.58
C ILE A 222 -1.82 -4.04 5.99
N THR A 223 -2.09 -4.19 7.29
CA THR A 223 -2.79 -5.34 7.89
C THR A 223 -3.30 -4.97 9.26
N ASP A 224 -4.44 -5.53 9.66
CA ASP A 224 -4.95 -5.42 11.03
C ASP A 224 -4.60 -6.63 11.90
N GLU A 225 -3.77 -7.55 11.41
CA GLU A 225 -3.24 -8.68 12.16
C GLU A 225 -1.70 -8.79 12.11
N ASP A 226 -1.14 -9.74 12.87
CA ASP A 226 0.26 -10.12 12.74
C ASP A 226 0.42 -11.17 11.65
N ASP A 227 1.61 -11.26 11.06
CA ASP A 227 1.92 -12.36 10.15
C ASP A 227 1.79 -13.70 10.90
N ALA A 228 1.02 -14.63 10.35
CA ALA A 228 0.67 -15.87 11.00
C ALA A 228 1.90 -16.77 11.28
N PRO A 229 1.89 -17.56 12.36
CA PRO A 229 2.97 -18.52 12.61
C PRO A 229 2.94 -19.67 11.61
N ASP A 230 4.08 -20.34 11.39
CA ASP A 230 4.13 -21.58 10.61
C ASP A 230 3.82 -22.77 11.54
N GLU A 231 2.56 -23.21 11.62
CA GLU A 231 2.15 -24.31 12.52
C GLU A 231 2.06 -25.65 11.79
N CYS A 232 3.20 -26.18 11.36
CA CYS A 232 3.29 -27.46 10.64
C CYS A 232 3.42 -28.70 11.54
N GLY A 233 3.35 -28.54 12.87
CA GLY A 233 3.43 -29.66 13.82
C GLY A 233 2.23 -30.61 13.77
N THR A 234 1.10 -30.14 13.23
CA THR A 234 -0.11 -30.93 12.98
C THR A 234 -0.49 -30.78 11.50
N PRO A 235 -0.39 -31.85 10.69
CA PRO A 235 -0.80 -31.80 9.30
C PRO A 235 -2.29 -31.44 9.18
N ASP A 236 -2.60 -30.46 8.33
CA ASP A 236 -3.97 -30.14 7.95
C ASP A 236 -4.15 -30.40 6.45
N PRO A 237 -4.84 -31.49 6.05
CA PRO A 237 -5.03 -31.84 4.64
C PRO A 237 -5.96 -30.87 3.89
N PHE A 238 -6.65 -29.96 4.59
CA PHE A 238 -7.52 -28.95 3.99
C PHE A 238 -6.82 -27.59 3.84
N SER A 239 -5.68 -27.41 4.49
CA SER A 239 -4.85 -26.21 4.35
C SER A 239 -4.03 -26.24 3.05
N PRO A 240 -3.91 -25.11 2.32
CA PRO A 240 -3.17 -25.06 1.05
C PRO A 240 -1.67 -25.38 1.19
N CYS A 241 -1.10 -25.26 2.39
CA CYS A 241 0.29 -25.62 2.69
C CYS A 241 0.43 -26.93 3.47
N GLY A 242 -0.67 -27.62 3.80
CA GLY A 242 -0.63 -28.85 4.61
C GLY A 242 -0.36 -28.63 6.10
N CYS A 243 -0.31 -27.38 6.57
CA CYS A 243 -0.06 -26.99 7.95
C CYS A 243 -1.29 -26.30 8.55
N LYS A 244 -1.45 -26.32 9.88
CA LYS A 244 -2.58 -25.64 10.54
C LYS A 244 -2.63 -24.15 10.18
N THR A 245 -1.46 -23.52 10.11
CA THR A 245 -1.26 -22.20 9.51
C THR A 245 0.00 -22.27 8.65
N CYS A 246 -0.05 -21.60 7.51
CA CYS A 246 1.00 -21.54 6.52
C CYS A 246 2.04 -20.49 6.86
N GLY A 247 1.62 -19.33 7.39
CA GLY A 247 2.49 -18.21 7.70
C GLY A 247 3.36 -17.77 6.52
N SER A 248 4.28 -16.83 6.80
CA SER A 248 5.21 -16.38 5.77
C SER A 248 6.51 -17.17 5.67
N GLY A 249 6.73 -18.16 6.54
CA GLY A 249 8.01 -18.83 6.67
C GLY A 249 9.05 -17.93 7.35
N GLY A 250 9.65 -18.39 8.44
CA GLY A 250 10.78 -17.68 9.08
C GLY A 250 10.34 -16.57 10.05
N ASP A 251 11.27 -15.67 10.35
CA ASP A 251 11.11 -14.62 11.37
C ASP A 251 11.49 -13.24 10.82
N PRO A 252 11.30 -12.15 11.59
CA PRO A 252 11.66 -10.80 11.15
C PRO A 252 13.11 -10.61 10.71
N ASP A 253 14.06 -11.37 11.27
CA ASP A 253 15.45 -11.33 10.86
C ASP A 253 15.65 -12.02 9.51
N ALA A 254 15.03 -13.18 9.30
CA ALA A 254 15.05 -13.89 8.02
C ALA A 254 14.45 -13.05 6.89
N TRP A 255 13.28 -12.43 7.12
CA TRP A 255 12.63 -11.56 6.13
C TRP A 255 13.47 -10.34 5.79
N TYR A 256 14.10 -9.73 6.79
CA TYR A 256 15.02 -8.61 6.59
C TYR A 256 16.19 -9.00 5.69
N GLN A 257 16.85 -10.13 5.97
CA GLN A 257 17.98 -10.61 5.16
C GLN A 257 17.55 -10.99 3.73
N GLU A 258 16.40 -11.64 3.58
CA GLU A 258 15.86 -12.01 2.27
C GLU A 258 15.56 -10.76 1.42
N LEU A 259 14.85 -9.78 1.97
CA LEU A 259 14.54 -8.51 1.29
C LEU A 259 15.82 -7.75 0.92
N LEU A 260 16.77 -7.67 1.85
CA LEU A 260 18.05 -6.99 1.64
C LEU A 260 18.85 -7.63 0.50
N SER A 261 18.77 -8.95 0.34
CA SER A 261 19.45 -9.68 -0.75
C SER A 261 18.96 -9.26 -2.13
N TYR A 262 17.67 -8.91 -2.28
CA TYR A 262 17.10 -8.45 -3.56
C TYR A 262 17.49 -7.02 -3.93
N LYS A 263 18.00 -6.25 -2.95
CA LYS A 263 18.46 -4.86 -3.14
C LYS A 263 19.97 -4.72 -2.97
N GLY A 264 20.70 -5.76 -3.36
CA GLY A 264 22.16 -5.74 -3.44
C GLY A 264 22.88 -5.67 -2.09
N GLY A 265 22.21 -5.99 -0.99
CA GLY A 265 22.81 -5.87 0.34
C GLY A 265 22.77 -4.46 0.93
N ILE A 266 22.09 -3.50 0.27
CA ILE A 266 22.15 -2.08 0.62
C ILE A 266 20.87 -1.68 1.35
N LYS A 267 20.93 -1.56 2.67
CA LYS A 267 19.71 -1.25 3.46
C LYS A 267 19.22 0.17 3.20
N GLU A 268 20.14 1.09 2.88
CA GLU A 268 19.84 2.49 2.59
C GLU A 268 18.88 2.65 1.41
N ASN A 269 18.82 1.64 0.52
CA ASN A 269 17.96 1.62 -0.66
C ASN A 269 16.57 1.00 -0.40
N ILE A 270 16.21 0.76 0.87
CA ILE A 270 14.93 0.18 1.26
C ILE A 270 14.29 1.06 2.33
N VAL A 271 13.02 1.40 2.12
CA VAL A 271 12.16 2.07 3.07
C VAL A 271 10.99 1.13 3.39
N VAL A 272 10.67 0.97 4.68
CA VAL A 272 9.53 0.15 5.12
C VAL A 272 8.57 0.98 5.94
N LEU A 273 7.38 1.17 5.41
CA LEU A 273 6.29 1.92 6.01
C LEU A 273 5.18 0.93 6.36
N SER A 274 4.72 0.90 7.61
CA SER A 274 3.77 -0.12 8.05
C SER A 274 2.57 0.49 8.77
N LEU A 275 1.39 0.34 8.18
CA LEU A 275 0.09 0.60 8.80
C LEU A 275 -0.40 -0.71 9.40
N ILE A 276 -0.16 -0.90 10.70
CA ILE A 276 -0.37 -2.19 11.36
C ILE A 276 -1.01 -2.01 12.73
N GLY A 277 -1.56 -3.09 13.30
CA GLY A 277 -2.00 -3.09 14.69
C GLY A 277 -0.81 -2.86 15.63
N LEU A 278 -0.75 -1.70 16.31
CA LEU A 278 0.41 -1.34 17.14
C LEU A 278 0.30 -1.79 18.59
N LYS A 279 -0.92 -1.97 19.09
CA LYS A 279 -1.19 -2.25 20.50
C LYS A 279 -2.51 -2.98 20.68
N ALA A 280 -2.60 -3.73 21.77
CA ALA A 280 -3.86 -4.35 22.19
C ALA A 280 -4.87 -3.28 22.64
N ASN A 281 -6.15 -3.66 22.73
CA ASN A 281 -7.23 -2.77 23.17
C ASN A 281 -7.31 -1.46 22.36
N ASN A 282 -7.14 -1.55 21.05
CA ASN A 282 -7.31 -0.43 20.13
C ASN A 282 -8.80 -0.28 19.72
N ALA A 283 -9.09 0.78 18.97
CA ALA A 283 -10.47 1.18 18.66
C ALA A 283 -11.15 0.33 17.58
N CYS A 284 -10.38 -0.40 16.75
CA CYS A 284 -10.91 -1.13 15.61
C CYS A 284 -10.80 -2.66 15.73
N GLY A 285 -10.22 -3.18 16.82
CA GLY A 285 -10.09 -4.63 17.04
C GLY A 285 -8.83 -5.25 16.45
N ALA A 286 -7.93 -4.46 15.85
CA ALA A 286 -6.69 -4.96 15.25
C ALA A 286 -5.84 -5.75 16.26
N VAL A 287 -5.20 -6.82 15.80
CA VAL A 287 -4.25 -7.59 16.59
C VAL A 287 -2.87 -6.92 16.54
N PRO A 288 -2.12 -6.85 17.66
CA PRO A 288 -0.76 -6.32 17.63
C PRO A 288 0.15 -7.12 16.71
N ALA A 289 0.64 -6.49 15.65
CA ALA A 289 1.46 -7.11 14.62
C ALA A 289 2.94 -7.22 15.04
N SER A 290 3.21 -7.99 16.10
CA SER A 290 4.51 -8.05 16.77
C SER A 290 5.69 -8.42 15.85
N LYS A 291 5.51 -9.38 14.94
CA LYS A 291 6.55 -9.77 13.98
C LYS A 291 6.79 -8.67 12.97
N LEU A 292 5.72 -8.07 12.42
CA LEU A 292 5.83 -6.98 11.45
C LEU A 292 6.41 -5.69 12.08
N ILE A 293 6.11 -5.41 13.34
CA ILE A 293 6.78 -4.35 14.13
C ILE A 293 8.28 -4.66 14.22
N GLY A 294 8.63 -5.90 14.58
CA GLY A 294 10.02 -6.37 14.66
C GLY A 294 10.77 -6.21 13.33
N PHE A 295 10.12 -6.57 12.22
CA PHE A 295 10.67 -6.45 10.87
C PHE A 295 10.88 -4.99 10.48
N THR A 296 9.86 -4.14 10.66
CA THR A 296 9.91 -2.71 10.35
C THR A 296 11.04 -2.02 11.12
N ASN A 297 11.24 -2.38 12.39
CA ASN A 297 12.30 -1.81 13.22
C ASN A 297 13.72 -2.09 12.69
N LYS A 298 13.92 -3.13 11.87
CA LYS A 298 15.24 -3.45 11.29
C LYS A 298 15.75 -2.34 10.35
N PHE A 299 14.85 -1.54 9.78
CA PHE A 299 15.19 -0.47 8.84
C PHE A 299 15.53 0.88 9.51
N GLY A 300 15.36 0.98 10.84
CA GLY A 300 15.78 2.15 11.61
C GLY A 300 15.20 3.46 11.09
N ALA A 301 16.06 4.37 10.65
CA ALA A 301 15.65 5.67 10.11
C ALA A 301 14.89 5.58 8.77
N ASN A 302 15.02 4.47 8.04
CA ASN A 302 14.28 4.22 6.80
C ASN A 302 12.95 3.48 7.08
N ALA A 303 12.38 3.63 8.27
CA ALA A 303 11.13 2.97 8.63
C ALA A 303 10.17 3.89 9.37
N TYR A 304 8.87 3.65 9.15
CA TYR A 304 7.80 4.31 9.88
C TYR A 304 6.67 3.34 10.19
N LYS A 305 6.02 3.52 11.35
CA LYS A 305 4.88 2.71 11.78
C LYS A 305 3.69 3.61 12.09
N GLY A 306 2.56 3.32 11.48
CA GLY A 306 1.26 3.95 11.76
C GLY A 306 0.29 2.93 12.35
N ASP A 307 -0.73 3.45 13.03
CA ASP A 307 -1.83 2.64 13.56
C ASP A 307 -2.86 2.39 12.46
N VAL A 308 -3.08 1.13 12.11
CA VAL A 308 -4.09 0.72 11.11
C VAL A 308 -5.51 1.11 11.52
N CYS A 309 -5.76 1.33 12.82
CA CYS A 309 -7.05 1.81 13.31
C CYS A 309 -7.27 3.32 13.17
N ALA A 310 -6.34 4.05 12.55
CA ALA A 310 -6.52 5.49 12.32
C ALA A 310 -7.72 5.75 11.40
N ALA A 311 -8.51 6.79 11.71
CA ALA A 311 -9.70 7.14 10.92
C ALA A 311 -9.39 7.62 9.49
N SER A 312 -8.14 8.01 9.23
CA SER A 312 -7.56 8.31 7.91
C SER A 312 -6.07 8.00 7.96
N TYR A 313 -5.46 7.70 6.81
CA TYR A 313 -4.02 7.50 6.68
C TYR A 313 -3.29 8.71 6.11
N ASP A 314 -3.96 9.84 5.91
CA ASP A 314 -3.33 11.10 5.46
C ASP A 314 -2.18 11.52 6.38
N GLY A 315 -2.41 11.44 7.70
CA GLY A 315 -1.39 11.77 8.70
C GLY A 315 -0.18 10.84 8.63
N PHE A 316 -0.43 9.53 8.49
CA PHE A 316 0.62 8.54 8.28
C PHE A 316 1.43 8.89 7.03
N PHE A 317 0.78 9.09 5.88
CA PHE A 317 1.50 9.40 4.65
C PHE A 317 2.28 10.72 4.75
N ALA A 318 1.71 11.77 5.34
CA ALA A 318 2.43 13.03 5.57
C ALA A 318 3.69 12.84 6.42
N GLU A 319 3.64 12.01 7.46
CA GLU A 319 4.77 11.73 8.36
C GLU A 319 5.84 10.82 7.73
N THR A 320 5.48 10.02 6.72
CA THR A 320 6.43 9.19 5.98
C THR A 320 7.21 9.95 4.90
N LEU A 321 6.71 11.10 4.45
CA LEU A 321 7.39 11.90 3.41
C LEU A 321 8.84 12.28 3.79
N PRO A 322 9.15 12.80 4.99
CA PRO A 322 10.53 13.08 5.40
C PRO A 322 11.41 11.82 5.49
N VAL A 323 10.82 10.66 5.81
CA VAL A 323 11.55 9.37 5.84
C VAL A 323 12.01 9.01 4.43
N ILE A 324 11.13 9.17 3.44
CA ILE A 324 11.43 8.91 2.03
C ILE A 324 12.47 9.91 1.51
N ASP A 325 12.33 11.20 1.81
CA ASP A 325 13.32 12.23 1.42
C ASP A 325 14.71 11.86 1.94
N GLN A 326 14.81 11.54 3.23
CA GLN A 326 16.08 11.19 3.85
C GLN A 326 16.69 9.91 3.26
N ALA A 327 15.86 8.92 2.91
CA ALA A 327 16.33 7.71 2.26
C ALA A 327 16.85 8.00 0.83
N CYS A 328 16.19 8.89 0.10
CA CYS A 328 16.64 9.34 -1.22
C CYS A 328 17.98 10.10 -1.16
N GLU A 329 18.19 10.95 -0.15
CA GLU A 329 19.47 11.64 0.07
C GLU A 329 20.62 10.67 0.39
N LYS A 330 20.30 9.55 1.05
CA LYS A 330 21.26 8.52 1.46
C LYS A 330 21.34 7.36 0.47
N TYR A 331 20.65 7.45 -0.66
CA TYR A 331 20.61 6.40 -1.66
C TYR A 331 22.02 6.04 -2.13
N VAL A 332 22.33 4.75 -2.19
CA VAL A 332 23.62 4.24 -2.65
C VAL A 332 23.41 3.47 -3.95
N PRO A 333 23.91 3.95 -5.09
CA PRO A 333 23.80 3.22 -6.36
C PRO A 333 24.33 1.78 -6.21
N PRO A 334 23.58 0.77 -6.66
CA PRO A 334 24.03 -0.61 -6.57
C PRO A 334 25.28 -0.84 -7.43
N PRO A 335 26.09 -1.87 -7.13
CA PRO A 335 27.22 -2.24 -7.97
C PRO A 335 26.74 -2.50 -9.41
N VAL A 336 27.41 -1.88 -10.38
CA VAL A 336 27.17 -2.17 -11.80
C VAL A 336 27.54 -3.64 -12.02
N LYS A 337 26.59 -4.45 -12.50
CA LYS A 337 26.84 -5.84 -12.91
C LYS A 337 27.58 -5.88 -14.25
#